data_AF-A0A952B9R8-F1
#
_entry.id   AF-A0A952B9R8-F1
#
_cell.length_a   1.000
_cell.length_b   1.000
_cell.length_c   1.000
_cell.angle_alpha   90.00
_cell.angle_beta   90.00
_cell.angle_gamma   90.00
#
_symmetry.space_group_name_H-M   'P 1'
#
loop_
_entity.id
_entity.type
_entity.pdbx_description
1 polymer ?
#
loop_
_entity_poly.entity_id
_entity_poly.type
_entity_poly.pdbx_seq_one_letter_code
_entity_poly.pdbx_strand_id
1 'polypeptide(L)'
;MESMLMEVDEQTEVTKKCPFCAEQIQNEAVKCRFCGEFLEKPVTQKTKWYYTTSTIVIALLCMGPLALPLVWMNPRYKTASKLIVTVIVISVTIFFCYLSVNIYFQLIEQIEALGIG
;
A
#
# COMPACT_ATOMS: atom_id res chain seq x y z
N MET A 1 -29.01 -25.47 17.68
CA MET A 1 -28.34 -26.75 17.95
C MET A 1 -27.42 -27.09 16.77
N GLU A 2 -26.28 -26.44 16.56
CA GLU A 2 -25.65 -25.31 17.31
C GLU A 2 -25.46 -24.06 16.43
N SER A 3 -25.49 -22.81 16.89
CA SER A 3 -25.28 -22.16 18.21
C SER A 3 -23.82 -21.99 18.68
N MET A 4 -22.84 -21.95 17.77
CA MET A 4 -21.42 -21.73 18.09
C MET A 4 -21.04 -20.23 18.12
N LEU A 5 -20.80 -19.74 19.33
CA LEU A 5 -20.05 -18.54 19.78
C LEU A 5 -19.43 -17.66 18.68
N MET A 6 -19.85 -16.40 18.53
CA MET A 6 -19.33 -15.25 19.30
C MET A 6 -17.80 -15.06 19.17
N GLU A 7 -17.39 -14.39 18.09
CA GLU A 7 -16.19 -13.56 18.12
C GLU A 7 -16.50 -12.34 19.01
N VAL A 8 -16.05 -12.37 20.26
CA VAL A 8 -16.14 -11.22 21.17
C VAL A 8 -15.10 -10.20 20.73
N ASP A 9 -15.57 -9.15 20.08
CA ASP A 9 -14.77 -8.00 19.68
C ASP A 9 -14.30 -7.25 20.93
N GLU A 10 -13.05 -7.49 21.37
CA GLU A 10 -12.48 -6.99 22.62
C GLU A 10 -12.08 -5.50 22.52
N GLN A 11 -13.05 -4.67 22.15
CA GLN A 11 -12.95 -3.22 22.29
C GLN A 11 -13.24 -2.84 23.74
N THR A 12 -12.20 -2.86 24.58
CA THR A 12 -12.25 -2.21 25.90
C THR A 12 -12.70 -0.77 25.72
N GLU A 13 -13.87 -0.39 26.23
CA GLU A 13 -14.39 0.98 26.10
C GLU A 13 -13.48 1.99 26.82
N VAL A 14 -12.57 2.62 26.08
CA VAL A 14 -11.59 3.56 26.65
C VAL A 14 -12.28 4.89 26.94
N THR A 15 -12.90 5.00 28.11
CA THR A 15 -13.49 6.27 28.58
C THR A 15 -12.41 7.31 28.86
N LYS A 16 -12.66 8.56 28.46
CA LYS A 16 -11.88 9.75 28.83
C LYS A 16 -12.68 10.62 29.80
N LYS A 17 -12.01 11.48 30.58
CA LYS A 17 -12.68 12.53 31.34
C LYS A 17 -12.91 13.76 30.48
N CYS A 18 -14.07 14.40 30.63
CA CYS A 18 -14.36 15.68 30.00
C CYS A 18 -13.49 16.79 30.62
N PRO A 19 -12.75 17.59 29.84
CA PRO A 19 -11.92 18.67 30.38
C PRO A 19 -12.73 19.82 31.00
N PHE A 20 -14.02 19.94 30.67
CA PHE A 20 -14.89 21.02 31.13
C PHE A 20 -15.67 20.69 32.41
N CYS A 21 -16.03 19.43 32.62
CA CYS A 21 -16.89 19.00 33.74
C CYS A 21 -16.37 17.76 34.50
N ALA A 22 -15.15 17.30 34.23
CA ALA A 22 -14.47 16.13 34.79
C ALA A 22 -15.16 14.75 34.62
N GLU A 23 -16.43 14.72 34.21
CA GLU A 23 -17.25 13.52 34.06
C GLU A 23 -16.78 12.56 32.95
N GLN A 24 -17.10 11.27 33.10
CA GLN A 24 -16.65 10.18 32.24
C GLN A 24 -17.48 10.06 30.95
N ILE A 25 -16.78 10.02 29.81
CA ILE A 25 -17.35 10.03 28.46
C ILE A 25 -16.56 9.09 27.53
N GLN A 26 -17.18 8.59 26.45
CA GLN A 26 -16.48 7.76 25.45
C GLN A 26 -15.32 8.52 24.79
N ASN A 27 -14.27 7.81 24.36
CA ASN A 27 -13.11 8.43 23.71
C ASN A 27 -13.50 9.16 22.41
N GLU A 28 -14.51 8.65 21.73
CA GLU A 28 -15.05 9.08 20.45
C GLU A 28 -16.01 10.28 20.61
N ALA A 29 -16.35 10.65 21.85
CA ALA A 29 -17.28 11.75 22.12
C ALA A 29 -16.70 13.10 21.61
N VAL A 30 -17.38 13.67 20.62
CA VAL A 30 -17.14 15.02 20.05
C VAL A 30 -17.89 16.11 20.83
N LYS A 31 -18.92 15.74 21.61
CA LYS A 31 -19.69 16.63 22.48
C LYS A 31 -19.97 15.94 23.80
N CYS A 32 -19.87 16.66 24.92
CA CYS A 32 -20.15 16.09 26.24
C CYS A 32 -21.66 16.00 26.49
N ARG A 33 -22.17 14.81 26.86
CA ARG A 33 -23.60 14.61 27.21
C ARG A 33 -24.04 15.29 28.51
N PHE A 34 -23.09 15.71 29.35
CA PHE A 34 -23.36 16.24 30.69
C PHE A 34 -23.32 17.77 30.75
N CYS A 35 -22.29 18.41 30.17
CA CYS A 35 -22.16 19.87 30.14
C CYS A 35 -22.51 20.50 28.79
N GLY A 36 -22.75 19.71 27.73
CA GLY A 36 -23.08 20.22 26.40
C GLY A 36 -21.90 20.80 25.60
N GLU A 37 -20.72 20.96 26.21
CA GLU A 37 -19.56 21.54 25.55
C GLU A 37 -19.00 20.66 24.42
N PHE A 38 -18.44 21.29 23.38
CA PHE A 38 -17.78 20.59 22.28
C PHE A 38 -16.32 20.25 22.61
N LEU A 39 -15.88 19.07 22.16
CA LEU A 39 -14.58 18.50 22.46
C LEU A 39 -13.73 18.54 21.19
N GLU A 40 -13.01 19.64 21.00
CA GLU A 40 -12.23 19.96 19.79
C GLU A 40 -11.02 19.05 19.55
N LYS A 41 -11.27 17.77 19.26
CA LYS A 41 -10.29 16.82 18.73
C LYS A 41 -10.92 16.01 17.61
N PRO A 42 -10.97 16.52 16.37
CA PRO A 42 -11.08 15.63 15.21
C PRO A 42 -9.89 14.67 15.29
N VAL A 43 -10.18 13.39 15.51
CA VAL A 43 -9.16 12.34 15.62
C VAL A 43 -8.65 12.04 14.21
N THR A 44 -7.83 12.95 13.68
CA THR A 44 -7.11 12.79 12.43
C THR A 44 -6.18 11.59 12.58
N GLN A 45 -6.68 10.42 12.15
CA GLN A 45 -5.89 9.20 12.10
C GLN A 45 -4.62 9.51 11.32
N LYS A 46 -3.47 9.48 12.01
CA LYS A 46 -2.18 9.80 11.41
C LYS A 46 -1.79 8.70 10.42
N THR A 47 -2.30 8.82 9.19
CA THR A 47 -1.88 8.03 8.05
C THR A 47 -0.37 8.16 7.93
N LYS A 48 0.35 7.03 8.08
CA LYS A 48 1.81 7.07 8.12
C LYS A 48 2.33 7.48 6.74
N TRP A 49 3.26 8.42 6.73
CA TRP A 49 3.80 9.09 5.54
C TRP A 49 4.32 8.15 4.43
N TYR A 50 4.68 6.91 4.77
CA TYR A 50 5.07 5.88 3.79
C TYR A 50 3.90 5.29 2.97
N TYR A 51 2.64 5.53 3.34
CA TYR A 51 1.47 4.92 2.68
C TYR A 51 0.86 5.79 1.57
N THR A 52 1.44 6.97 1.30
CA THR A 52 1.02 7.84 0.20
C THR A 52 1.45 7.24 -1.14
N THR A 53 0.51 7.12 -2.09
CA THR A 53 0.76 6.54 -3.42
C THR A 53 1.95 7.19 -4.14
N SER A 54 2.12 8.51 -4.00
CA SER A 54 3.23 9.28 -4.56
C SER A 54 4.60 8.77 -4.09
N THR A 55 4.75 8.39 -2.82
CA THR A 55 6.01 7.88 -2.26
C THR A 55 6.36 6.51 -2.86
N ILE A 56 5.35 5.68 -3.11
CA ILE A 56 5.50 4.39 -3.79
C ILE A 56 5.91 4.60 -5.25
N VAL A 57 5.27 5.53 -5.97
CA VAL A 57 5.59 5.85 -7.37
C VAL A 57 7.02 6.39 -7.52
N ILE A 58 7.46 7.28 -6.63
CA ILE A 58 8.85 7.80 -6.63
C ILE A 58 9.85 6.67 -6.37
N ALA A 59 9.59 5.79 -5.38
CA ALA A 59 10.47 4.65 -5.12
C ALA A 59 10.55 3.68 -6.32
N LEU A 60 9.43 3.43 -7.00
CA LEU A 60 9.33 2.60 -8.20
C LEU A 60 10.12 3.20 -9.38
N LEU A 61 10.07 4.53 -9.55
CA LEU A 61 10.86 5.24 -10.57
C LEU A 61 12.37 5.23 -10.28
N CYS A 62 12.80 5.29 -9.01
CA CYS A 62 14.22 5.36 -8.64
C CYS A 62 14.90 3.99 -8.43
N MET A 63 14.16 2.97 -7.98
CA MET A 63 14.69 1.60 -7.75
C MET A 63 14.22 0.59 -8.82
N GLY A 64 13.43 1.04 -9.81
CA GLY A 64 12.96 0.22 -10.91
C GLY A 64 11.92 -0.85 -10.54
N PRO A 65 11.52 -1.71 -11.50
CA PRO A 65 10.49 -2.72 -11.29
C PRO A 65 10.87 -3.80 -10.25
N LEU A 66 12.16 -3.96 -9.94
CA LEU A 66 12.65 -4.90 -8.90
C LEU A 66 12.41 -4.39 -7.46
N ALA A 67 11.96 -3.15 -7.26
CA ALA A 67 11.62 -2.63 -5.95
C ALA A 67 10.38 -3.31 -5.32
N LEU A 68 9.41 -3.72 -6.14
CA LEU A 68 8.14 -4.30 -5.67
C LEU A 68 8.30 -5.69 -5.02
N PRO A 69 9.10 -6.63 -5.59
CA PRO A 69 9.47 -7.86 -4.90
C PRO A 69 10.05 -7.68 -3.49
N LEU A 70 10.89 -6.65 -3.27
CA LEU A 70 11.70 -6.52 -2.05
C LEU A 70 10.93 -5.97 -0.85
N VAL A 71 10.00 -5.05 -1.06
CA VAL A 71 9.17 -4.43 0.02
C VAL A 71 8.14 -5.41 0.60
N TRP A 72 7.83 -6.49 -0.12
CA TRP A 72 6.54 -7.18 0.04
C TRP A 72 6.53 -8.32 1.09
N MET A 73 7.44 -8.36 2.07
CA MET A 73 7.44 -9.40 3.12
C MET A 73 6.29 -9.28 4.17
N ASN A 74 5.27 -8.45 3.91
CA ASN A 74 4.11 -8.25 4.77
C ASN A 74 3.10 -9.44 4.65
N PRO A 75 2.68 -10.09 5.75
CA PRO A 75 1.78 -11.25 5.71
C PRO A 75 0.28 -10.93 5.51
N ARG A 76 -0.16 -9.67 5.58
CA ARG A 76 -1.60 -9.29 5.49
C ARG A 76 -2.12 -9.04 4.07
N TYR A 77 -1.27 -9.05 3.03
CA TYR A 77 -1.69 -8.82 1.63
C TYR A 77 -1.98 -10.15 0.92
N LYS A 78 -3.15 -10.28 0.29
CA LYS A 78 -3.61 -11.55 -0.34
C LYS A 78 -2.68 -11.99 -1.48
N THR A 79 -2.32 -13.28 -1.51
CA THR A 79 -1.26 -13.84 -2.36
C THR A 79 -1.45 -13.59 -3.86
N ALA A 80 -2.70 -13.54 -4.33
CA ALA A 80 -3.03 -13.30 -5.73
C ALA A 80 -2.46 -11.98 -6.30
N SER A 81 -2.46 -10.90 -5.51
CA SER A 81 -2.02 -9.59 -6.03
C SER A 81 -0.50 -9.51 -6.22
N LYS A 82 0.29 -10.21 -5.39
CA LYS A 82 1.74 -10.41 -5.64
C LYS A 82 1.96 -11.12 -6.96
N LEU A 83 1.24 -12.23 -7.18
CA LEU A 83 1.37 -13.05 -8.38
C LEU A 83 1.04 -12.24 -9.63
N ILE A 84 -0.06 -11.48 -9.63
CA ILE A 84 -0.44 -10.56 -10.73
C ILE A 84 0.69 -9.56 -11.03
N VAL A 85 1.20 -8.87 -10.00
CA VAL A 85 2.31 -7.90 -10.16
C VAL A 85 3.56 -8.57 -10.75
N THR A 86 3.98 -9.72 -10.22
CA THR A 86 5.17 -10.42 -10.72
C THR A 86 5.01 -10.91 -12.15
N VAL A 87 3.82 -11.41 -12.53
CA VAL A 87 3.53 -11.84 -13.91
C VAL A 87 3.56 -10.66 -14.88
N ILE A 88 3.04 -9.49 -14.49
CA ILE A 88 3.09 -8.27 -15.30
C ILE A 88 4.54 -7.77 -15.47
N VAL A 89 5.35 -7.77 -14.40
CA VAL A 89 6.77 -7.37 -14.50
C VAL A 89 7.53 -8.33 -15.42
N ILE A 90 7.35 -9.65 -15.25
CA ILE A 90 8.02 -10.67 -16.07
C ILE A 90 7.61 -10.55 -17.55
N SER A 91 6.33 -10.36 -17.86
CA SER A 91 5.89 -10.25 -19.26
C SER A 91 6.40 -8.96 -19.94
N VAL A 92 6.44 -7.84 -19.22
CA VAL A 92 7.03 -6.58 -19.71
C VAL A 92 8.55 -6.72 -19.93
N THR A 93 9.27 -7.38 -19.01
CA THR A 93 10.71 -7.65 -19.20
C THR A 93 10.97 -8.54 -20.40
N ILE A 94 10.22 -9.64 -20.57
CA ILE A 94 10.36 -10.54 -21.73
C ILE A 94 10.07 -9.79 -23.04
N PHE A 95 9.03 -8.96 -23.07
CA PHE A 95 8.69 -8.14 -24.25
C PHE A 95 9.80 -7.15 -24.60
N PHE A 96 10.39 -6.46 -23.62
CA PHE A 96 11.55 -5.58 -23.84
C PHE A 96 12.76 -6.36 -24.37
N CYS A 97 13.09 -7.52 -23.80
CA CYS A 97 14.18 -8.36 -24.31
C CYS A 97 13.94 -8.81 -25.76
N TYR A 98 12.70 -9.20 -26.12
CA TYR A 98 12.33 -9.54 -27.49
C TYR A 98 12.52 -8.36 -28.45
N LEU A 99 12.05 -7.16 -28.09
CA LEU A 99 12.26 -5.96 -28.89
C LEU A 99 13.76 -5.65 -29.07
N SER A 100 14.56 -5.74 -28.01
CA SER A 100 16.01 -5.55 -28.10
C SER A 100 16.66 -6.54 -29.06
N VAL A 101 16.33 -7.85 -28.97
CA VAL A 101 16.88 -8.87 -29.89
C VAL A 101 16.48 -8.62 -31.33
N ASN A 102 15.23 -8.24 -31.60
CA ASN A 102 14.76 -7.88 -32.94
C ASN A 102 15.53 -6.68 -33.52
N ILE A 103 15.77 -5.65 -32.69
CA ILE A 103 16.56 -4.47 -33.09
C ILE A 103 18.03 -4.84 -33.34
N TYR A 104 18.64 -5.67 -32.48
CA TYR A 104 20.02 -6.13 -32.68
C TYR A 104 20.18 -6.94 -33.97
N PHE A 105 19.22 -7.80 -34.32
CA PHE A 105 19.27 -8.56 -35.57
C PHE A 105 19.28 -7.63 -36.80
N GLN A 106 18.36 -6.65 -36.84
CA GLN A 106 18.30 -5.66 -37.93
C GLN A 106 19.55 -4.76 -38.00
N LEU A 107 20.19 -4.46 -36.86
CA LEU A 107 21.45 -3.72 -36.83
C LEU A 107 22.62 -4.55 -37.37
N ILE A 108 22.65 -5.86 -37.14
CA ILE A 108 23.70 -6.75 -37.68
C ILE A 108 23.60 -6.81 -39.21
N GLU A 109 22.39 -7.00 -39.77
CA GLU A 109 22.17 -6.98 -41.23
C GLU A 109 22.65 -5.66 -41.87
N GLN A 110 22.47 -4.53 -41.19
CA GLN A 110 22.96 -3.22 -41.66
C GLN A 110 24.49 -3.08 -41.58
N ILE A 111 25.14 -3.63 -40.55
CA ILE A 111 26.61 -3.61 -40.40
C ILE A 111 27.27 -4.51 -41.46
N GLU A 112 26.69 -5.68 -41.72
CA GLU A 112 27.15 -6.60 -42.76
C GLU A 112 26.96 -6.00 -44.16
N ALA A 113 25.81 -5.37 -44.44
CA ALA A 113 25.57 -4.64 -45.69
C ALA A 113 26.47 -3.40 -45.90
N LEU A 114 27.11 -2.88 -44.84
CA LEU A 114 28.12 -1.82 -44.91
C LEU A 114 29.55 -2.35 -45.14
N GLY A 115 29.76 -3.67 -45.17
CA GLY A 115 31.06 -4.28 -45.45
C GLY A 115 32.10 -4.12 -44.33
N ILE A 116 31.65 -4.13 -43.08
CA ILE A 116 32.49 -3.98 -41.86
C ILE A 116 32.63 -5.33 -41.11
N GLY A 117 32.14 -6.43 -41.69
CA GLY A 117 32.31 -7.81 -41.21
C GLY A 117 33.27 -8.62 -42.07
#